data_AF-A0A927U5M3-F1
#
_entry.id   AF-A0A927U5M3-F1
#
_cell.length_a   1.000
_cell.length_b   1.000
_cell.length_c   1.000
_cell.angle_alpha   90.00
_cell.angle_beta   90.00
_cell.angle_gamma   90.00
#
_symmetry.space_group_name_H-M   'P 1'
#
loop_
_entity.id
_entity.type
_entity.pdbx_description
1 polymer ?
#
loop_
_entity_poly.entity_id
_entity_poly.type
_entity_poly.pdbx_seq_one_letter_code
_entity_poly.pdbx_strand_id
1 'polypeptide(L)'
;MRKYRFKQVEKYIELFRKLNEGVYEELKNDNLAKCSEYLQIAQQRAIDLGTLIEDSEGLGHPTVGVLEQFCEELYQINEEVLSERGLSPDSAKLRLDSIVNKIDKSANSEIKQQKLVVFLPYKASMWDSLESVWMALDAEEDTTALVIPIPYFDKNPDGSMKEMHYEGNDYPDNVPITSFEKFDFEGAHPDEIYIHNPYDDMNFVTSVHPFFYTENLKKYTDKLIYIPYFVLAEPDLDNLTDEVIKHYRGFVLTKGVVNSHEVRVQSEAMKKVYVMILTEHFGADTRAAWEDRIKGTGSPKFEKLKRMKREEQEIPEDWLRLMKKPDGSMKKVILYNTSVVSLLNQEQKMIDKIKDALEVFKECKDDVTLLWRPHPLIKATLDSMIPELAKQYEEIVRNYRAEGWGIYDDTPDMDRAIIISDAYYGDSSSIVQLYETLEKPIMIQNVDVLEKEEV
;
A
#
# COMPACT_ATOMS: atom_id res chain seq x y z
N MET A 1 -17.42 -13.38 11.87
CA MET A 1 -16.24 -14.26 11.67
C MET A 1 -15.29 -13.73 10.60
N ARG A 2 -13.96 -13.85 10.78
CA ARG A 2 -12.99 -13.55 9.70
C ARG A 2 -13.13 -14.51 8.52
N LYS A 3 -13.00 -14.03 7.28
CA LYS A 3 -13.13 -14.87 6.07
C LYS A 3 -12.18 -16.07 6.07
N TYR A 4 -10.93 -15.88 6.48
CA TYR A 4 -9.98 -17.00 6.64
C TYR A 4 -10.50 -18.10 7.61
N ARG A 5 -11.09 -17.72 8.74
CA ARG A 5 -11.70 -18.67 9.68
C ARG A 5 -12.96 -19.32 9.10
N PHE A 6 -13.75 -18.57 8.34
CA PHE A 6 -14.94 -19.10 7.67
C PHE A 6 -14.58 -20.21 6.66
N LYS A 7 -13.45 -20.10 5.95
CA LYS A 7 -12.94 -21.21 5.11
C LYS A 7 -12.71 -22.51 5.90
N GLN A 8 -12.44 -22.42 7.20
CA GLN A 8 -12.34 -23.62 8.05
C GLN A 8 -13.72 -24.22 8.28
N VAL A 9 -14.76 -23.41 8.53
CA VAL A 9 -16.15 -23.85 8.63
C VAL A 9 -16.58 -24.63 7.37
N GLU A 10 -16.27 -24.10 6.19
CA GLU A 10 -16.54 -24.77 4.91
C GLU A 10 -15.85 -26.14 4.82
N LYS A 11 -14.58 -26.23 5.23
CA LYS A 11 -13.83 -27.50 5.26
C LYS A 11 -14.43 -28.53 6.22
N TYR A 12 -14.97 -28.11 7.37
CA TYR A 12 -15.69 -29.01 8.26
C TYR A 12 -16.99 -29.51 7.64
N ILE A 13 -17.75 -28.64 6.97
CA ILE A 13 -18.99 -29.04 6.26
C ILE A 13 -18.67 -30.06 5.16
N GLU A 14 -17.62 -29.85 4.37
CA GLU A 14 -17.16 -30.83 3.38
C GLU A 14 -16.71 -32.15 4.03
N LEU A 15 -16.04 -32.08 5.18
CA LEU A 15 -15.66 -33.27 5.95
C LEU A 15 -16.89 -34.04 6.42
N PHE A 16 -17.93 -33.38 6.91
CA PHE A 16 -19.18 -34.03 7.30
C PHE A 16 -19.83 -34.74 6.11
N ARG A 17 -19.87 -34.11 4.94
CA ARG A 17 -20.39 -34.77 3.71
C ARG A 17 -19.60 -36.04 3.38
N LYS A 18 -18.27 -36.00 3.46
CA LYS A 18 -17.42 -37.19 3.24
C LYS A 18 -17.65 -38.29 4.28
N LEU A 19 -17.81 -37.93 5.55
CA LEU A 19 -18.10 -38.88 6.62
C LEU A 19 -19.49 -39.51 6.44
N ASN A 20 -20.50 -38.73 6.03
CA ASN A 20 -21.82 -39.24 5.70
C ASN A 20 -21.79 -40.25 4.54
N GLU A 21 -21.01 -39.97 3.50
CA GLU A 21 -20.78 -40.91 2.40
C GLU A 21 -20.11 -42.20 2.90
N GLY A 22 -19.11 -42.08 3.79
CA GLY A 22 -18.49 -43.22 4.45
C GLY A 22 -19.50 -44.06 5.23
N VAL A 23 -20.36 -43.44 6.05
CA VAL A 23 -21.44 -44.12 6.78
C VAL A 23 -22.37 -44.88 5.83
N TYR A 24 -22.77 -44.26 4.72
CA TYR A 24 -23.63 -44.89 3.72
C TYR A 24 -22.99 -46.15 3.12
N GLU A 25 -21.73 -46.08 2.71
CA GLU A 25 -21.03 -47.23 2.10
C GLU A 25 -20.78 -48.36 3.11
N GLU A 26 -20.40 -48.05 4.35
CA GLU A 26 -20.18 -49.08 5.36
C GLU A 26 -21.48 -49.78 5.77
N LEU A 27 -22.61 -49.06 5.82
CA LEU A 27 -23.92 -49.66 6.06
C LEU A 27 -24.35 -50.59 4.90
N LYS A 28 -24.02 -50.28 3.65
CA LYS A 28 -24.30 -51.18 2.51
C LYS A 28 -23.49 -52.46 2.54
N ASN A 29 -22.33 -52.42 3.17
CA ASN A 29 -21.42 -53.55 3.32
C ASN A 29 -21.57 -54.26 4.67
N ASP A 30 -22.61 -53.94 5.45
CA ASP A 30 -22.89 -54.48 6.79
C ASP A 30 -21.73 -54.30 7.79
N ASN A 31 -20.87 -53.30 7.59
CA ASN A 31 -19.71 -53.01 8.44
C ASN A 31 -20.07 -52.02 9.56
N LEU A 32 -20.84 -52.51 10.54
CA LEU A 32 -21.40 -51.68 11.62
C LEU A 32 -20.33 -51.03 12.51
N ALA A 33 -19.19 -51.69 12.70
CA ALA A 33 -18.08 -51.18 13.49
C ALA A 33 -17.48 -49.92 12.84
N LYS A 34 -17.23 -49.96 11.53
CA LYS A 34 -16.66 -48.82 10.81
C LYS A 34 -17.68 -47.69 10.61
N CYS A 35 -18.95 -48.03 10.42
CA CYS A 35 -20.04 -47.06 10.45
C CYS A 35 -20.06 -46.28 11.77
N SER A 36 -20.02 -46.97 12.91
CA SER A 36 -19.97 -46.36 14.24
C SER A 36 -18.74 -45.47 14.42
N GLU A 37 -17.58 -45.87 13.89
CA GLU A 37 -16.36 -45.07 13.91
C GLU A 37 -16.52 -43.75 13.15
N TYR A 38 -17.11 -43.77 11.94
CA TYR A 38 -17.36 -42.54 11.18
C TYR A 38 -18.35 -41.60 11.88
N LEU A 39 -19.40 -42.14 12.51
CA LEU A 39 -20.35 -41.35 13.30
C LEU A 39 -19.67 -40.67 14.51
N GLN A 40 -18.82 -41.40 15.22
CA GLN A 40 -18.05 -40.85 16.35
C GLN A 40 -17.07 -39.77 15.90
N ILE A 41 -16.38 -39.97 14.77
CA ILE A 41 -15.50 -38.95 14.19
C ILE A 41 -16.32 -37.71 13.82
N ALA A 42 -17.47 -37.87 13.16
CA ALA A 42 -18.33 -36.74 12.80
C ALA A 42 -18.79 -35.96 14.03
N GLN A 43 -19.16 -36.65 15.12
CA GLN A 43 -19.60 -36.04 16.35
C GLN A 43 -18.49 -35.22 17.01
N GLN A 44 -17.28 -35.78 17.14
CA GLN A 44 -16.14 -35.04 17.68
C GLN A 44 -15.81 -33.80 16.84
N ARG A 45 -15.86 -33.92 15.51
CA ARG A 45 -15.59 -32.80 14.60
C ARG A 45 -16.68 -31.73 14.63
N ALA A 46 -17.93 -32.09 14.91
CA ALA A 46 -19.01 -31.13 15.13
C ALA A 46 -18.79 -30.33 16.42
N ILE A 47 -18.28 -30.95 17.49
CA ILE A 47 -17.90 -30.27 18.73
C ILE A 47 -16.72 -29.31 18.50
N ASP A 48 -15.68 -29.77 17.79
CA ASP A 48 -14.53 -28.94 17.42
C ASP A 48 -14.98 -27.69 16.64
N LEU A 49 -15.88 -27.87 15.65
CA LEU A 49 -16.45 -26.77 14.87
C LEU A 49 -17.32 -25.83 15.73
N GLY A 50 -18.14 -26.39 16.62
CA GLY A 50 -18.96 -25.61 17.56
C GLY A 50 -18.08 -24.68 18.39
N THR A 51 -17.00 -25.21 18.96
CA THR A 51 -16.03 -24.44 19.76
C THR A 51 -15.39 -23.33 18.93
N LEU A 52 -14.98 -23.61 17.70
CA LEU A 52 -14.41 -22.61 16.79
C LEU A 52 -15.37 -21.46 16.47
N ILE A 53 -16.66 -21.77 16.29
CA ILE A 53 -17.71 -20.78 16.04
C ILE A 53 -17.92 -19.94 17.30
N GLU A 54 -18.02 -20.55 18.49
CA GLU A 54 -18.22 -19.81 19.74
C GLU A 54 -17.03 -18.92 20.13
N ASP A 55 -15.80 -19.40 19.89
CA ASP A 55 -14.58 -18.62 20.09
C ASP A 55 -14.53 -17.36 19.20
N SER A 56 -15.26 -17.37 18.07
CA SER A 56 -15.25 -16.28 17.09
C SER A 56 -16.49 -15.38 17.19
N GLU A 57 -17.67 -15.96 17.35
CA GLU A 57 -18.97 -15.27 17.29
C GLU A 57 -19.67 -15.15 18.66
N GLY A 58 -19.15 -15.83 19.68
CA GLY A 58 -19.73 -15.88 21.03
C GLY A 58 -20.56 -17.13 21.32
N LEU A 59 -20.73 -17.41 22.61
CA LEU A 59 -21.48 -18.56 23.11
C LEU A 59 -22.95 -18.54 22.66
N GLY A 60 -23.48 -19.72 22.33
CA GLY A 60 -24.90 -19.88 21.96
C GLY A 60 -25.25 -19.37 20.55
N HIS A 61 -24.27 -19.24 19.66
CA HIS A 61 -24.49 -18.85 18.27
C HIS A 61 -25.47 -19.82 17.57
N PRO A 62 -26.44 -19.35 16.75
CA PRO A 62 -27.48 -20.20 16.17
C PRO A 62 -26.97 -21.44 15.42
N THR A 63 -25.87 -21.30 14.65
CA THR A 63 -25.23 -22.42 13.94
C THR A 63 -24.71 -23.51 14.89
N VAL A 64 -24.30 -23.16 16.11
CA VAL A 64 -23.88 -24.13 17.13
C VAL A 64 -25.08 -24.97 17.57
N GLY A 65 -26.26 -24.35 17.74
CA GLY A 65 -27.50 -25.09 18.01
C GLY A 65 -27.88 -26.09 16.90
N VAL A 66 -27.54 -25.80 15.63
CA VAL A 66 -27.71 -26.76 14.54
C VAL A 66 -26.66 -27.89 14.60
N LEU A 67 -25.43 -27.59 15.03
CA LEU A 67 -24.40 -28.60 15.27
C LEU A 67 -24.74 -29.53 16.44
N GLU A 68 -25.37 -29.01 17.49
CA GLU A 68 -25.89 -29.82 18.61
C GLU A 68 -26.97 -30.78 18.13
N GLN A 69 -27.91 -30.32 17.29
CA GLN A 69 -28.90 -31.18 16.63
C GLN A 69 -28.22 -32.24 15.75
N PHE A 70 -27.13 -31.90 15.07
CA PHE A 70 -26.36 -32.87 14.29
C PHE A 70 -25.72 -33.93 15.18
N CYS A 71 -25.10 -33.55 16.30
CA CYS A 71 -24.57 -34.48 17.28
C CYS A 71 -25.62 -35.45 17.83
N GLU A 72 -26.84 -34.95 18.07
CA GLU A 72 -27.99 -35.76 18.49
C GLU A 72 -28.44 -36.73 17.39
N GLU A 73 -28.57 -36.27 16.14
CA GLU A 73 -28.92 -37.13 15.00
C GLU A 73 -27.86 -38.23 14.77
N LEU A 74 -26.57 -37.90 14.90
CA LEU A 74 -25.48 -38.88 14.81
C LEU A 74 -25.61 -39.95 15.90
N TYR A 75 -25.93 -39.56 17.14
CA TYR A 75 -26.14 -40.49 18.24
C TYR A 75 -27.34 -41.41 18.00
N GLN A 76 -28.49 -40.85 17.60
CA GLN A 76 -29.70 -41.63 17.31
C GLN A 76 -29.49 -42.62 16.16
N ILE A 77 -28.81 -42.19 15.09
CA ILE A 77 -28.45 -43.08 13.98
C ILE A 77 -27.56 -44.22 14.48
N ASN A 78 -26.56 -43.94 15.32
CA ASN A 78 -25.70 -44.97 15.87
C ASN A 78 -26.49 -46.01 16.70
N GLU A 79 -27.39 -45.57 17.57
CA GLU A 79 -28.26 -46.47 18.35
C GLU A 79 -29.19 -47.31 17.46
N GLU A 80 -29.80 -46.71 16.43
CA GLU A 80 -30.67 -47.42 15.49
C GLU A 80 -29.91 -48.46 14.66
N VAL A 81 -28.70 -48.12 14.21
CA VAL A 81 -27.80 -49.02 13.46
C VAL A 81 -27.41 -50.24 14.30
N LEU A 82 -27.19 -50.06 15.61
CA LEU A 82 -26.82 -51.14 16.53
C LEU A 82 -28.03 -51.92 17.08
N SER A 83 -29.25 -51.42 16.86
CA SER A 83 -30.47 -52.08 17.30
C SER A 83 -30.82 -53.31 16.45
N GLU A 84 -31.63 -54.22 16.98
CA GLU A 84 -32.14 -55.38 16.23
C GLU A 84 -32.98 -54.98 14.99
N ARG A 85 -33.53 -53.76 14.99
CA ARG A 85 -34.32 -53.23 13.88
C ARG A 85 -33.45 -52.78 12.70
N GLY A 86 -32.21 -52.36 13.00
CA GLY A 86 -31.28 -51.76 12.06
C GLY A 86 -31.79 -50.44 11.46
N LEU A 87 -30.95 -49.81 10.66
CA LEU A 87 -31.29 -48.62 9.87
C LEU A 87 -30.84 -48.82 8.43
N SER A 88 -31.71 -48.52 7.46
CA SER A 88 -31.34 -48.66 6.06
C SER A 88 -30.30 -47.60 5.66
N PRO A 89 -29.33 -47.93 4.78
CA PRO A 89 -28.33 -46.97 4.32
C PRO A 89 -28.94 -45.69 3.74
N ASP A 90 -30.00 -45.81 2.93
CA ASP A 90 -30.68 -44.67 2.32
C ASP A 90 -31.35 -43.77 3.38
N SER A 91 -31.92 -44.36 4.44
CA SER A 91 -32.53 -43.59 5.53
C SER A 91 -31.48 -42.84 6.34
N ALA A 92 -30.34 -43.49 6.65
CA ALA A 92 -29.23 -42.84 7.33
C ALA A 92 -28.69 -41.66 6.50
N LYS A 93 -28.43 -41.90 5.20
CA LYS A 93 -27.93 -40.87 4.28
C LYS A 93 -28.87 -39.67 4.18
N LEU A 94 -30.18 -39.90 4.01
CA LEU A 94 -31.16 -38.81 3.92
C LEU A 94 -31.19 -37.93 5.19
N ARG A 95 -31.13 -38.53 6.38
CA ARG A 95 -31.09 -37.80 7.65
C ARG A 95 -29.81 -36.97 7.78
N LEU A 96 -28.67 -37.61 7.56
CA LEU A 96 -27.34 -36.98 7.68
C LEU A 96 -27.15 -35.84 6.66
N ASP A 97 -27.53 -36.05 5.40
CA ASP A 97 -27.43 -35.01 4.38
C ASP A 97 -28.39 -33.85 4.67
N SER A 98 -29.59 -34.14 5.19
CA SER A 98 -30.55 -33.09 5.58
C SER A 98 -29.98 -32.17 6.66
N ILE A 99 -29.40 -32.73 7.72
CA ILE A 99 -28.86 -31.93 8.83
C ILE A 99 -27.56 -31.21 8.44
N VAL A 100 -26.68 -31.83 7.64
CA VAL A 100 -25.49 -31.15 7.11
C VAL A 100 -25.87 -29.98 6.19
N ASN A 101 -26.93 -30.12 5.39
CA ASN A 101 -27.45 -28.99 4.60
C ASN A 101 -28.05 -27.87 5.46
N LYS A 102 -28.62 -28.20 6.63
CA LYS A 102 -29.05 -27.17 7.61
C LYS A 102 -27.85 -26.47 8.23
N ILE A 103 -26.77 -27.20 8.57
CA ILE A 103 -25.52 -26.60 9.06
C ILE A 103 -24.97 -25.63 8.02
N ASP A 104 -24.86 -26.07 6.77
CA ASP A 104 -24.35 -25.26 5.66
C ASP A 104 -25.19 -23.98 5.46
N LYS A 105 -26.52 -24.13 5.44
CA LYS A 105 -27.43 -22.98 5.34
C LYS A 105 -27.28 -22.01 6.52
N SER A 106 -27.24 -22.53 7.75
CA SER A 106 -27.09 -21.72 8.97
C SER A 106 -25.74 -21.02 9.01
N ALA A 107 -24.65 -21.71 8.64
CA ALA A 107 -23.33 -21.11 8.58
C ALA A 107 -23.31 -19.92 7.61
N ASN A 108 -23.91 -20.06 6.43
CA ASN A 108 -23.94 -19.00 5.43
C ASN A 108 -24.92 -17.86 5.74
N SER A 109 -26.00 -18.10 6.50
CA SER A 109 -26.97 -17.06 6.84
C SER A 109 -26.69 -16.33 8.15
N GLU A 110 -26.18 -17.04 9.16
CA GLU A 110 -26.03 -16.52 10.53
C GLU A 110 -24.62 -15.97 10.79
N ILE A 111 -23.58 -16.55 10.17
CA ILE A 111 -22.20 -16.11 10.40
C ILE A 111 -21.86 -14.94 9.46
N LYS A 112 -21.84 -13.71 10.00
CA LYS A 112 -21.42 -12.53 9.22
C LYS A 112 -19.92 -12.59 8.95
N GLN A 113 -19.54 -12.70 7.68
CA GLN A 113 -18.14 -12.69 7.29
C GLN A 113 -17.57 -11.26 7.35
N GLN A 114 -16.37 -11.12 7.93
CA GLN A 114 -15.67 -9.86 8.09
C GLN A 114 -14.31 -9.96 7.40
N LYS A 115 -14.03 -9.02 6.49
CA LYS A 115 -12.73 -8.87 5.83
C LYS A 115 -11.76 -8.18 6.78
N LEU A 116 -10.53 -8.66 6.86
CA LEU A 116 -9.44 -7.99 7.57
C LEU A 116 -8.39 -7.52 6.56
N VAL A 117 -8.19 -6.21 6.46
CA VAL A 117 -7.14 -5.60 5.65
C VAL A 117 -6.13 -4.94 6.57
N VAL A 118 -4.84 -5.16 6.30
CA VAL A 118 -3.74 -4.54 7.04
C VAL A 118 -2.88 -3.71 6.10
N PHE A 119 -2.60 -2.47 6.47
CA PHE A 119 -1.67 -1.58 5.79
C PHE A 119 -0.37 -1.49 6.60
N LEU A 120 0.77 -1.72 5.94
CA LEU A 120 2.10 -1.74 6.58
C LEU A 120 3.01 -0.62 6.05
N PRO A 121 2.72 0.66 6.37
CA PRO A 121 3.60 1.75 6.00
C PRO A 121 4.84 1.81 6.90
N TYR A 122 6.02 2.14 6.37
CA TYR A 122 7.26 2.26 7.17
C TYR A 122 7.66 3.71 7.47
N LYS A 123 7.12 4.69 6.71
CA LYS A 123 7.37 6.13 6.88
C LYS A 123 6.07 6.92 6.79
N ALA A 124 5.82 7.78 7.77
CA ALA A 124 4.61 8.59 7.85
C ALA A 124 4.51 9.60 6.70
N SER A 125 5.64 10.19 6.30
CA SER A 125 5.73 11.09 5.13
C SER A 125 5.36 10.45 3.79
N MET A 126 5.28 9.11 3.73
CA MET A 126 4.92 8.33 2.54
C MET A 126 3.52 7.72 2.64
N TRP A 127 2.75 8.05 3.69
CA TRP A 127 1.40 7.53 3.94
C TRP A 127 0.40 7.86 2.82
N ASP A 128 0.60 8.99 2.15
CA ASP A 128 -0.23 9.46 1.02
C ASP A 128 -0.32 8.45 -0.15
N SER A 129 0.58 7.47 -0.21
CA SER A 129 0.55 6.37 -1.18
C SER A 129 -0.43 5.25 -0.86
N LEU A 130 -0.98 5.21 0.35
CA LEU A 130 -1.94 4.19 0.82
C LEU A 130 -3.24 4.82 1.36
N GLU A 131 -3.21 6.10 1.74
CA GLU A 131 -4.31 6.79 2.42
C GLU A 131 -5.67 6.63 1.73
N SER A 132 -5.79 6.93 0.43
CA SER A 132 -7.09 6.86 -0.25
C SER A 132 -7.64 5.43 -0.31
N VAL A 133 -6.75 4.44 -0.42
CA VAL A 133 -7.10 3.01 -0.44
C VAL A 133 -7.57 2.56 0.94
N TRP A 134 -6.87 2.98 1.99
CA TRP A 134 -7.29 2.73 3.37
C TRP A 134 -8.65 3.37 3.66
N MET A 135 -8.84 4.65 3.34
CA MET A 135 -10.12 5.35 3.53
C MET A 135 -11.28 4.64 2.85
N ALA A 136 -11.08 4.14 1.62
CA ALA A 136 -12.12 3.43 0.88
C ALA A 136 -12.50 2.10 1.56
N LEU A 137 -11.50 1.35 2.04
CA LEU A 137 -11.72 0.06 2.70
C LEU A 137 -12.25 0.19 4.14
N ASP A 138 -11.88 1.25 4.85
CA ASP A 138 -12.37 1.55 6.19
C ASP A 138 -13.86 1.96 6.19
N ALA A 139 -14.36 2.47 5.06
CA ALA A 139 -15.77 2.82 4.88
C ALA A 139 -16.69 1.62 4.56
N GLU A 140 -16.14 0.43 4.30
CA GLU A 140 -16.94 -0.77 3.99
C GLU A 140 -17.49 -1.43 5.26
N GLU A 141 -18.81 -1.71 5.31
CA GLU A 141 -19.51 -2.21 6.51
C GLU A 141 -18.93 -3.52 7.09
N ASP A 142 -18.40 -4.39 6.22
CA ASP A 142 -17.91 -5.73 6.58
C ASP A 142 -16.38 -5.84 6.48
N THR A 143 -15.67 -4.71 6.58
CA THR A 143 -14.22 -4.65 6.48
C THR A 143 -13.64 -3.97 7.72
N THR A 144 -12.62 -4.60 8.31
CA THR A 144 -11.73 -3.94 9.26
C THR A 144 -10.44 -3.56 8.52
N ALA A 145 -10.14 -2.27 8.42
CA ALA A 145 -8.92 -1.77 7.79
C ALA A 145 -7.95 -1.20 8.84
N LEU A 146 -6.91 -1.97 9.18
CA LEU A 146 -5.93 -1.59 10.20
C LEU A 146 -4.71 -0.93 9.57
N VAL A 147 -4.25 0.18 10.15
CA VAL A 147 -2.96 0.78 9.83
C VAL A 147 -1.95 0.36 10.90
N ILE A 148 -0.93 -0.39 10.49
CA ILE A 148 0.14 -0.88 11.36
C ILE A 148 1.46 -0.35 10.81
N PRO A 149 1.91 0.85 11.23
CA PRO A 149 3.23 1.33 10.89
C PRO A 149 4.28 0.32 11.34
N ILE A 150 5.30 0.11 10.51
CA ILE A 150 6.36 -0.87 10.78
C ILE A 150 7.72 -0.18 10.97
N PRO A 151 8.59 -0.72 11.84
CA PRO A 151 9.92 -0.17 12.04
C PRO A 151 10.83 -0.45 10.83
N TYR A 152 11.84 0.40 10.67
CA TYR A 152 12.89 0.23 9.67
C TYR A 152 14.26 0.58 10.25
N PHE A 153 15.31 0.20 9.54
CA PHE A 153 16.69 0.42 9.95
C PHE A 153 17.45 1.24 8.93
N ASP A 154 18.35 2.09 9.39
CA ASP A 154 19.48 2.56 8.57
C ASP A 154 20.46 1.41 8.35
N LYS A 155 21.17 1.42 7.21
CA LYS A 155 22.20 0.44 6.85
C LYS A 155 23.59 1.05 6.87
N ASN A 156 24.55 0.27 7.36
CA ASN A 156 25.96 0.54 7.18
C ASN A 156 26.39 0.25 5.72
N PRO A 157 27.54 0.76 5.25
CA PRO A 157 28.07 0.44 3.91
C PRO A 157 28.28 -1.05 3.64
N ASP A 158 28.46 -1.87 4.69
CA ASP A 158 28.57 -3.33 4.60
C ASP A 158 27.22 -4.07 4.56
N GLY A 159 26.11 -3.33 4.63
CA GLY A 159 24.74 -3.85 4.60
C GLY A 159 24.15 -4.23 5.96
N SER A 160 24.93 -4.16 7.05
CA SER A 160 24.43 -4.46 8.40
C SER A 160 23.46 -3.38 8.92
N MET A 161 22.51 -3.78 9.76
CA MET A 161 21.54 -2.88 10.39
C MET A 161 22.24 -1.98 11.43
N LYS A 162 21.90 -0.69 11.41
CA LYS A 162 22.46 0.32 12.32
C LYS A 162 21.41 0.78 13.34
N GLU A 163 20.66 1.82 13.02
CA GLU A 163 19.70 2.46 13.91
C GLU A 163 18.28 2.09 13.49
N MET A 164 17.45 1.68 14.45
CA MET A 164 16.04 1.40 14.23
C MET A 164 15.22 2.69 14.39
N HIS A 165 14.30 2.91 13.46
CA HIS A 165 13.36 4.02 13.44
C HIS A 165 11.93 3.48 13.48
N TYR A 166 11.05 4.23 14.15
CA TYR A 166 9.62 3.92 14.22
C TYR A 166 8.81 5.23 14.25
N GLU A 167 8.05 5.48 13.18
CA GLU A 167 7.29 6.73 12.96
C GLU A 167 5.79 6.56 13.31
N GLY A 168 5.43 5.61 14.18
CA GLY A 168 4.02 5.27 14.46
C GLY A 168 3.20 6.39 15.11
N ASN A 169 3.86 7.39 15.71
CA ASN A 169 3.20 8.55 16.31
C ASN A 169 3.13 9.77 15.37
N ASP A 170 3.67 9.66 14.15
CA ASP A 170 3.79 10.78 13.21
C ASP A 170 2.67 10.77 12.15
N TYR A 171 1.69 9.89 12.29
CA TYR A 171 0.53 9.80 11.40
C TYR A 171 -0.55 10.84 11.79
N PRO A 172 -1.39 11.27 10.83
CA PRO A 172 -2.49 12.18 11.13
C PRO A 172 -3.44 11.63 12.21
N ASP A 173 -3.96 12.50 13.07
CA ASP A 173 -4.85 12.13 14.21
C ASP A 173 -6.09 11.32 13.78
N ASN A 174 -6.54 11.47 12.53
CA ASN A 174 -7.66 10.73 11.97
C ASN A 174 -7.31 9.30 11.52
N VAL A 175 -6.05 8.89 11.62
CA VAL A 175 -5.60 7.55 11.24
C VAL A 175 -5.35 6.71 12.51
N PRO A 176 -6.23 5.76 12.84
CA PRO A 176 -6.07 4.95 14.04
C PRO A 176 -4.93 3.94 13.86
N ILE A 177 -3.90 4.07 14.70
CA ILE A 177 -2.69 3.24 14.63
C ILE A 177 -2.80 2.01 15.51
N THR A 178 -2.52 0.85 14.91
CA THR A 178 -2.37 -0.44 15.61
C THR A 178 -0.89 -0.75 15.80
N SER A 179 -0.50 -1.14 17.02
CA SER A 179 0.89 -1.47 17.35
C SER A 179 1.33 -2.77 16.68
N PHE A 180 2.46 -2.73 15.97
CA PHE A 180 3.03 -3.90 15.31
C PHE A 180 3.52 -4.98 16.28
N GLU A 181 3.88 -4.60 17.52
CA GLU A 181 4.36 -5.55 18.55
C GLU A 181 3.24 -6.40 19.15
N LYS A 182 2.01 -5.89 19.11
CA LYS A 182 0.84 -6.52 19.74
C LYS A 182 -0.04 -7.27 18.74
N PHE A 183 0.20 -7.10 17.44
CA PHE A 183 -0.62 -7.70 16.41
C PHE A 183 -0.12 -9.11 16.05
N ASP A 184 -0.96 -10.10 16.26
CA ASP A 184 -0.68 -11.49 15.89
C ASP A 184 -1.03 -11.73 14.42
N PHE A 185 -0.03 -11.60 13.53
CA PHE A 185 -0.20 -11.81 12.10
C PHE A 185 -0.57 -13.25 11.73
N GLU A 186 -0.05 -14.24 12.46
CA GLU A 186 -0.28 -15.65 12.18
C GLU A 186 -1.69 -16.07 12.58
N GLY A 187 -2.12 -15.71 13.79
CA GLY A 187 -3.47 -16.01 14.27
C GLY A 187 -4.57 -15.18 13.61
N ALA A 188 -4.28 -13.92 13.25
CA ALA A 188 -5.25 -13.05 12.58
C ALA A 188 -5.43 -13.39 11.09
N HIS A 189 -4.34 -13.84 10.43
CA HIS A 189 -4.25 -14.14 8.99
C HIS A 189 -5.03 -13.14 8.11
N PRO A 190 -4.56 -11.89 7.97
CA PRO A 190 -5.27 -10.86 7.20
C PRO A 190 -5.64 -11.33 5.78
N ASP A 191 -6.85 -10.99 5.34
CA ASP A 191 -7.32 -11.30 3.99
C ASP A 191 -6.48 -10.58 2.93
N GLU A 192 -6.07 -9.35 3.24
CA GLU A 192 -5.18 -8.55 2.39
C GLU A 192 -4.14 -7.83 3.25
N ILE A 193 -2.90 -7.80 2.76
CA ILE A 193 -1.82 -6.96 3.31
C ILE A 193 -1.35 -6.00 2.23
N TYR A 194 -1.40 -4.70 2.52
CA TYR A 194 -0.87 -3.64 1.68
C TYR A 194 0.51 -3.20 2.17
N ILE A 195 1.49 -3.20 1.26
CA ILE A 195 2.83 -2.66 1.50
C ILE A 195 3.13 -1.54 0.49
N HIS A 196 4.00 -0.62 0.87
CA HIS A 196 4.51 0.41 -0.04
C HIS A 196 6.03 0.44 -0.20
N ASN A 197 6.78 -0.25 0.66
CA ASN A 197 8.22 -0.42 0.52
C ASN A 197 8.50 -1.77 -0.16
N PRO A 198 9.12 -1.79 -1.36
CA PRO A 198 9.29 -3.04 -2.09
C PRO A 198 10.67 -3.71 -1.89
N TYR A 199 11.55 -3.15 -1.07
CA TYR A 199 12.97 -3.48 -1.18
C TYR A 199 13.41 -4.65 -0.30
N ASP A 200 12.67 -4.97 0.77
CA ASP A 200 13.12 -5.88 1.82
C ASP A 200 14.54 -5.50 2.31
N ASP A 201 15.56 -6.31 2.01
CA ASP A 201 16.98 -6.10 2.33
C ASP A 201 17.81 -5.51 1.18
N MET A 202 17.22 -5.30 -0.01
CA MET A 202 17.93 -4.92 -1.23
C MET A 202 18.26 -3.42 -1.35
N ASN A 203 17.68 -2.56 -0.51
CA ASN A 203 18.00 -1.13 -0.52
C ASN A 203 19.37 -0.90 0.16
N PHE A 204 20.16 0.04 -0.35
CA PHE A 204 21.52 0.33 0.16
C PHE A 204 21.53 1.13 1.46
N VAL A 205 20.49 1.92 1.71
CA VAL A 205 20.45 2.92 2.78
C VAL A 205 19.55 2.50 3.92
N THR A 206 18.41 1.85 3.63
CA THR A 206 17.45 1.43 4.65
C THR A 206 16.95 0.02 4.43
N SER A 207 16.35 -0.60 5.45
CA SER A 207 15.62 -1.86 5.32
C SER A 207 14.47 -1.89 6.33
N VAL A 208 13.29 -2.35 5.92
CA VAL A 208 12.21 -2.61 6.88
C VAL A 208 12.62 -3.73 7.84
N HIS A 209 11.98 -3.82 9.00
CA HIS A 209 12.32 -4.88 9.94
C HIS A 209 12.10 -6.29 9.31
N PRO A 210 13.05 -7.26 9.44
CA PRO A 210 13.04 -8.51 8.67
C PRO A 210 11.77 -9.37 8.78
N PHE A 211 11.08 -9.27 9.92
CA PHE A 211 9.77 -9.89 10.10
C PHE A 211 8.78 -9.49 8.97
N PHE A 212 8.86 -8.25 8.49
CA PHE A 212 8.00 -7.69 7.45
C PHE A 212 8.56 -7.83 6.03
N TYR A 213 9.63 -8.61 5.83
CA TYR A 213 10.06 -8.94 4.47
C TYR A 213 8.95 -9.68 3.73
N THR A 214 8.82 -9.40 2.45
CA THR A 214 7.71 -9.89 1.64
C THR A 214 7.62 -11.42 1.60
N GLU A 215 8.74 -12.14 1.67
CA GLU A 215 8.77 -13.61 1.77
C GLU A 215 8.16 -14.14 3.09
N ASN A 216 8.20 -13.35 4.17
CA ASN A 216 7.56 -13.68 5.44
C ASN A 216 6.08 -13.30 5.42
N LEU A 217 5.75 -12.10 4.95
CA LEU A 217 4.36 -11.60 4.91
C LEU A 217 3.42 -12.52 4.13
N LYS A 218 3.87 -13.13 3.04
CA LYS A 218 3.08 -14.07 2.23
C LYS A 218 2.61 -15.32 3.00
N LYS A 219 3.23 -15.64 4.14
CA LYS A 219 2.81 -16.77 4.98
C LYS A 219 1.56 -16.44 5.79
N TYR A 220 1.28 -15.14 6.00
CA TYR A 220 0.22 -14.64 6.88
C TYR A 220 -0.98 -14.08 6.12
N THR A 221 -0.95 -14.04 4.79
CA THR A 221 -2.06 -13.51 3.98
C THR A 221 -2.21 -14.27 2.68
N ASP A 222 -3.46 -14.39 2.24
CA ASP A 222 -3.79 -14.94 0.92
C ASP A 222 -3.57 -13.88 -0.19
N LYS A 223 -3.43 -12.60 0.15
CA LYS A 223 -3.28 -11.51 -0.82
C LYS A 223 -2.39 -10.36 -0.33
N LEU A 224 -1.10 -10.48 -0.59
CA LEU A 224 -0.11 -9.39 -0.50
C LEU A 224 -0.20 -8.45 -1.71
N ILE A 225 -0.35 -7.16 -1.47
CA ILE A 225 -0.54 -6.10 -2.48
C ILE A 225 0.53 -5.02 -2.28
N TYR A 226 1.23 -4.66 -3.36
CA TYR A 226 2.22 -3.59 -3.36
C TYR A 226 1.70 -2.35 -4.12
N ILE A 227 1.82 -1.18 -3.48
CA ILE A 227 1.56 0.13 -4.10
C ILE A 227 2.81 1.01 -3.89
N PRO A 228 3.51 1.46 -4.94
CA PRO A 228 4.69 2.30 -4.79
C PRO A 228 4.43 3.59 -4.01
N TYR A 229 5.32 3.93 -3.07
CA TYR A 229 5.27 5.23 -2.37
C TYR A 229 5.73 6.43 -3.23
N PHE A 230 6.14 6.17 -4.46
CA PHE A 230 6.68 7.14 -5.41
C PHE A 230 5.93 7.06 -6.74
N VAL A 231 6.13 8.08 -7.58
CA VAL A 231 5.72 8.10 -8.98
C VAL A 231 6.96 8.31 -9.86
N LEU A 232 6.97 7.70 -11.02
CA LEU A 232 8.04 7.82 -12.01
C LEU A 232 7.57 8.65 -13.21
N ALA A 233 8.50 9.03 -14.09
CA ALA A 233 8.16 9.53 -15.41
C ALA A 233 7.28 8.51 -16.16
N GLU A 234 6.27 8.99 -16.90
CA GLU A 234 5.50 8.10 -17.76
C GLU A 234 6.38 7.57 -18.90
N PRO A 235 6.39 6.25 -19.14
CA PRO A 235 7.16 5.70 -20.24
C PRO A 235 6.51 6.03 -21.58
N ASP A 236 7.29 6.65 -22.47
CA ASP A 236 6.95 6.70 -23.88
C ASP A 236 7.18 5.32 -24.51
N LEU A 237 6.08 4.58 -24.72
CA LEU A 237 6.11 3.21 -25.24
C LEU A 237 6.63 3.14 -26.68
N ASP A 238 6.56 4.23 -27.44
CA ASP A 238 7.05 4.29 -28.82
C ASP A 238 8.57 4.56 -28.85
N ASN A 239 9.16 5.03 -27.75
CA ASN A 239 10.57 5.42 -27.64
C ASN A 239 11.28 4.81 -26.41
N LEU A 240 11.09 3.51 -26.15
CA LEU A 240 11.78 2.79 -25.07
C LEU A 240 13.22 2.43 -25.45
N THR A 241 14.18 3.27 -25.06
CA THR A 241 15.62 2.97 -25.21
C THR A 241 16.12 2.01 -24.12
N ASP A 242 17.27 1.35 -24.36
CA ASP A 242 17.90 0.47 -23.37
C ASP A 242 18.21 1.19 -22.04
N GLU A 243 18.55 2.48 -22.09
CA GLU A 243 18.83 3.29 -20.91
C GLU A 243 17.57 3.54 -20.08
N VAL A 244 16.45 3.85 -20.74
CA VAL A 244 15.14 4.02 -20.11
C VAL A 244 14.70 2.71 -19.46
N ILE A 245 14.84 1.58 -20.16
CA ILE A 245 14.51 0.26 -19.61
C ILE A 245 15.40 -0.06 -18.39
N LYS A 246 16.71 0.21 -18.47
CA LYS A 246 17.65 0.01 -17.36
C LYS A 246 17.27 0.83 -16.12
N HIS A 247 16.80 2.06 -16.31
CA HIS A 247 16.28 2.89 -15.21
C HIS A 247 15.10 2.20 -14.50
N TYR A 248 14.09 1.74 -15.25
CA TYR A 248 12.93 1.07 -14.68
C TYR A 248 13.26 -0.25 -13.98
N ARG A 249 14.27 -1.01 -14.45
CA ARG A 249 14.66 -2.29 -13.81
C ARG A 249 14.93 -2.18 -12.32
N GLY A 250 15.52 -1.08 -11.86
CA GLY A 250 15.81 -0.85 -10.44
C GLY A 250 14.56 -0.78 -9.55
N PHE A 251 13.41 -0.43 -10.13
CA PHE A 251 12.12 -0.38 -9.44
C PHE A 251 11.32 -1.67 -9.65
N VAL A 252 11.40 -2.26 -10.85
CA VAL A 252 10.63 -3.45 -11.24
C VAL A 252 11.15 -4.73 -10.61
N LEU A 253 12.47 -4.93 -10.53
CA LEU A 253 13.07 -6.19 -10.07
C LEU A 253 13.27 -6.24 -8.54
N THR A 254 12.43 -5.53 -7.80
CA THR A 254 12.43 -5.49 -6.34
C THR A 254 11.64 -6.65 -5.75
N LYS A 255 12.00 -7.08 -4.53
CA LYS A 255 11.33 -8.22 -3.85
C LYS A 255 9.83 -8.02 -3.74
N GLY A 256 9.37 -6.83 -3.36
CA GLY A 256 7.96 -6.50 -3.24
C GLY A 256 7.18 -6.63 -4.54
N VAL A 257 7.77 -6.29 -5.69
CA VAL A 257 7.12 -6.50 -7.00
C VAL A 257 7.03 -7.98 -7.32
N VAL A 258 8.10 -8.73 -7.12
CA VAL A 258 8.18 -10.16 -7.47
C VAL A 258 7.29 -11.02 -6.56
N ASN A 259 7.24 -10.69 -5.27
CA ASN A 259 6.60 -11.50 -4.25
C ASN A 259 5.11 -11.20 -4.09
N SER A 260 4.65 -9.97 -4.40
CA SER A 260 3.24 -9.61 -4.25
C SER A 260 2.32 -10.37 -5.20
N HIS A 261 1.09 -10.62 -4.75
CA HIS A 261 0.03 -11.20 -5.56
C HIS A 261 -0.56 -10.16 -6.51
N GLU A 262 -0.49 -8.88 -6.14
CA GLU A 262 -0.94 -7.76 -6.95
C GLU A 262 0.02 -6.58 -6.78
N VAL A 263 0.34 -5.89 -7.86
CA VAL A 263 1.13 -4.65 -7.85
C VAL A 263 0.35 -3.58 -8.58
N ARG A 264 0.07 -2.46 -7.92
CA ARG A 264 -0.66 -1.33 -8.52
C ARG A 264 0.31 -0.23 -8.89
N VAL A 265 0.49 0.00 -10.18
CA VAL A 265 1.32 1.07 -10.73
C VAL A 265 0.45 2.19 -11.29
N GLN A 266 1.09 3.35 -11.43
CA GLN A 266 0.48 4.63 -11.74
C GLN A 266 -0.29 4.72 -13.08
N SER A 267 -0.04 3.84 -14.06
CA SER A 267 -0.68 3.90 -15.37
C SER A 267 -0.61 2.55 -16.12
N GLU A 268 -1.45 2.41 -17.16
CA GLU A 268 -1.38 1.27 -18.08
C GLU A 268 -0.09 1.25 -18.91
N ALA A 269 0.52 2.41 -19.20
CA ALA A 269 1.83 2.46 -19.86
C ALA A 269 2.93 1.91 -18.93
N MET A 270 2.90 2.30 -17.65
CA MET A 270 3.81 1.77 -16.63
C MET A 270 3.62 0.26 -16.45
N LYS A 271 2.36 -0.22 -16.42
CA LYS A 271 2.06 -1.66 -16.38
C LYS A 271 2.76 -2.41 -17.52
N LYS A 272 2.68 -1.90 -18.75
CA LYS A 272 3.32 -2.55 -19.91
C LYS A 272 4.83 -2.66 -19.75
N VAL A 273 5.50 -1.61 -19.26
CA VAL A 273 6.94 -1.63 -19.00
C VAL A 273 7.30 -2.63 -17.90
N TYR A 274 6.54 -2.67 -16.80
CA TYR A 274 6.74 -3.65 -15.73
C TYR A 274 6.60 -5.09 -16.24
N VAL A 275 5.51 -5.39 -16.97
CA VAL A 275 5.28 -6.71 -17.56
C VAL A 275 6.40 -7.08 -18.53
N MET A 276 6.84 -6.16 -19.38
CA MET A 276 7.94 -6.39 -20.33
C MET A 276 9.22 -6.79 -19.60
N ILE A 277 9.65 -5.99 -18.61
CA ILE A 277 10.88 -6.23 -17.86
C ILE A 277 10.82 -7.54 -17.07
N LEU A 278 9.69 -7.83 -16.41
CA LEU A 278 9.50 -9.07 -15.65
C LEU A 278 9.48 -10.30 -16.56
N THR A 279 8.81 -10.21 -17.70
CA THR A 279 8.76 -11.30 -18.70
C THR A 279 10.14 -11.58 -19.28
N GLU A 280 10.91 -10.53 -19.58
CA GLU A 280 12.28 -10.69 -20.07
C GLU A 280 13.19 -11.34 -19.01
N HIS A 281 13.02 -10.97 -17.74
CA HIS A 281 13.85 -11.47 -16.66
C HIS A 281 13.51 -12.91 -16.23
N PHE A 282 12.22 -13.25 -16.15
CA PHE A 282 11.74 -14.54 -15.62
C PHE A 282 11.35 -15.56 -16.68
N GLY A 283 11.28 -15.17 -17.96
CA GLY A 283 10.95 -16.05 -19.08
C GLY A 283 9.64 -15.69 -19.77
N ALA A 284 9.57 -15.93 -21.08
CA ALA A 284 8.43 -15.55 -21.93
C ALA A 284 7.11 -16.21 -21.52
N ASP A 285 7.16 -17.41 -20.96
CA ASP A 285 6.02 -18.18 -20.44
C ASP A 285 5.40 -17.55 -19.18
N THR A 286 6.12 -16.67 -18.48
CA THR A 286 5.62 -15.98 -17.27
C THR A 286 4.73 -14.76 -17.59
N ARG A 287 4.66 -14.33 -18.85
CA ARG A 287 3.97 -13.09 -19.26
C ARG A 287 2.53 -13.00 -18.76
N ALA A 288 1.74 -14.05 -18.96
CA ALA A 288 0.32 -14.05 -18.57
C ALA A 288 0.15 -13.87 -17.05
N ALA A 289 1.06 -14.42 -16.24
CA ALA A 289 1.05 -14.23 -14.80
C ALA A 289 1.38 -12.77 -14.42
N TRP A 290 2.33 -12.13 -15.11
CA TRP A 290 2.63 -10.71 -14.87
C TRP A 290 1.53 -9.78 -15.35
N GLU A 291 0.89 -10.06 -16.49
CA GLU A 291 -0.24 -9.27 -17.00
C GLU A 291 -1.45 -9.30 -16.05
N ASP A 292 -1.64 -10.42 -15.33
CA ASP A 292 -2.62 -10.52 -14.26
C ASP A 292 -2.16 -9.80 -13.00
N ARG A 293 -0.94 -10.01 -12.50
CA ARG A 293 -0.50 -9.43 -11.22
C ARG A 293 -0.30 -7.91 -11.25
N ILE A 294 0.20 -7.36 -12.35
CA ILE A 294 0.48 -5.92 -12.46
C ILE A 294 -0.76 -5.19 -12.96
N LYS A 295 -1.22 -4.18 -12.21
CA LYS A 295 -2.40 -3.38 -12.52
C LYS A 295 -1.98 -1.91 -12.73
N GLY A 296 -2.37 -1.32 -13.86
CA GLY A 296 -2.06 0.09 -14.19
C GLY A 296 -3.17 1.05 -13.73
N THR A 297 -3.66 0.87 -12.51
CA THR A 297 -4.93 1.46 -12.03
C THR A 297 -4.79 2.87 -11.45
N GLY A 298 -3.59 3.44 -11.41
CA GLY A 298 -3.36 4.76 -10.84
C GLY A 298 -2.53 4.74 -9.56
N SER A 299 -2.26 5.93 -9.02
CA SER A 299 -1.55 6.13 -7.75
C SER A 299 -2.39 6.99 -6.81
N PRO A 300 -2.54 6.60 -5.52
CA PRO A 300 -3.17 7.43 -4.50
C PRO A 300 -2.60 8.84 -4.38
N LYS A 301 -1.31 9.03 -4.72
CA LYS A 301 -0.67 10.37 -4.73
C LYS A 301 -1.32 11.30 -5.76
N PHE A 302 -1.67 10.80 -6.93
CA PHE A 302 -2.37 11.57 -7.96
C PHE A 302 -3.82 11.87 -7.55
N GLU A 303 -4.51 10.89 -6.96
CA GLU A 303 -5.88 11.06 -6.47
C GLU A 303 -5.95 12.14 -5.37
N LYS A 304 -5.00 12.12 -4.44
CA LYS A 304 -4.88 13.12 -3.38
C LYS A 304 -4.78 14.52 -3.97
N LEU A 305 -3.87 14.75 -4.92
CA LEU A 305 -3.70 16.05 -5.55
C LEU A 305 -4.93 16.52 -6.31
N LYS A 306 -5.63 15.62 -7.02
CA LYS A 306 -6.89 15.97 -7.72
C LYS A 306 -8.02 16.34 -6.77
N ARG A 307 -8.02 15.80 -5.54
CA ARG A 307 -9.02 16.10 -4.50
C ARG A 307 -8.75 17.43 -3.81
N MET A 308 -7.49 17.83 -3.69
CA MET A 308 -7.09 19.06 -3.00
C MET A 308 -7.54 20.30 -3.77
N LYS A 309 -8.07 21.29 -3.04
CA LYS A 309 -8.46 22.59 -3.60
C LYS A 309 -7.62 23.71 -3.03
N ARG A 310 -7.30 24.70 -3.86
CA ARG A 310 -6.48 25.86 -3.49
C ARG A 310 -7.08 26.63 -2.31
N GLU A 311 -8.40 26.76 -2.27
CA GLU A 311 -9.15 27.53 -1.28
C GLU A 311 -9.19 26.85 0.10
N GLU A 312 -8.93 25.54 0.15
CA GLU A 312 -8.92 24.73 1.37
C GLU A 312 -7.50 24.61 1.96
N GLN A 313 -6.48 25.17 1.29
CA GLN A 313 -5.10 25.09 1.77
C GLN A 313 -4.82 26.12 2.86
N GLU A 314 -4.18 25.69 3.94
CA GLU A 314 -3.64 26.59 4.95
C GLU A 314 -2.37 27.28 4.44
N ILE A 315 -2.52 28.53 4.02
CA ILE A 315 -1.43 29.37 3.52
C ILE A 315 -1.02 30.35 4.63
N PRO A 316 0.25 30.38 5.05
CA PRO A 316 0.75 31.34 6.04
C PRO A 316 0.43 32.80 5.65
N GLU A 317 0.11 33.64 6.64
CA GLU A 317 -0.27 35.04 6.37
C GLU A 317 0.78 35.81 5.58
N ASP A 318 2.06 35.60 5.88
CA ASP A 318 3.15 36.28 5.18
C ASP A 318 3.25 35.83 3.72
N TRP A 319 2.93 34.56 3.41
CA TRP A 319 2.85 34.09 2.03
C TRP A 319 1.66 34.72 1.30
N LEU A 320 0.49 34.79 1.94
CA LEU A 320 -0.69 35.45 1.37
C LEU A 320 -0.44 36.92 1.05
N ARG A 321 0.34 37.64 1.87
CA ARG A 321 0.75 39.03 1.59
C ARG A 321 1.60 39.11 0.31
N LEU A 322 2.54 38.18 0.12
CA LEU A 322 3.39 38.13 -1.07
C LEU A 322 2.63 37.75 -2.34
N MET A 323 1.56 36.96 -2.21
CA MET A 323 0.71 36.50 -3.31
C MET A 323 -0.33 37.53 -3.78
N LYS A 324 -0.50 38.66 -3.09
CA LYS A 324 -1.48 39.69 -3.43
C LYS A 324 -0.83 40.93 -4.05
N LYS A 325 -1.52 41.54 -5.00
CA LYS A 325 -1.22 42.87 -5.55
C LYS A 325 -1.81 43.97 -4.64
N PRO A 326 -1.35 45.22 -4.76
CA PRO A 326 -1.90 46.34 -3.97
C PRO A 326 -3.41 46.57 -4.18
N ASP A 327 -3.95 46.18 -5.34
CA ASP A 327 -5.38 46.27 -5.67
C ASP A 327 -6.21 45.10 -5.10
N GLY A 328 -5.57 44.16 -4.38
CA GLY A 328 -6.20 42.98 -3.78
C GLY A 328 -6.31 41.77 -4.70
N SER A 329 -5.97 41.88 -5.98
CA SER A 329 -5.94 40.75 -6.90
C SER A 329 -4.75 39.81 -6.62
N MET A 330 -4.86 38.55 -7.03
CA MET A 330 -3.80 37.55 -6.83
C MET A 330 -2.76 37.64 -7.94
N LYS A 331 -1.48 37.60 -7.55
CA LYS A 331 -0.35 37.38 -8.47
C LYS A 331 -0.36 35.94 -8.98
N LYS A 332 0.30 35.72 -10.11
CA LYS A 332 0.60 34.36 -10.57
C LYS A 332 1.70 33.76 -9.69
N VAL A 333 1.50 32.55 -9.21
CA VAL A 333 2.46 31.87 -8.33
C VAL A 333 3.24 30.86 -9.15
N ILE A 334 4.56 30.99 -9.19
CA ILE A 334 5.45 30.07 -9.89
C ILE A 334 6.17 29.22 -8.86
N LEU A 335 5.93 27.91 -8.90
CA LEU A 335 6.70 26.96 -8.09
C LEU A 335 8.06 26.78 -8.75
N TYR A 336 9.11 27.29 -8.09
CA TYR A 336 10.49 27.06 -8.46
C TYR A 336 11.06 25.90 -7.64
N ASN A 337 11.38 24.79 -8.28
CA ASN A 337 11.96 23.64 -7.59
C ASN A 337 13.38 23.33 -8.08
N THR A 338 14.28 23.13 -7.13
CA THR A 338 15.69 22.76 -7.38
C THR A 338 16.01 21.42 -6.75
N SER A 339 16.73 20.58 -7.48
CA SER A 339 17.02 19.18 -7.12
C SER A 339 18.47 19.00 -6.66
N VAL A 340 18.70 17.99 -5.81
CA VAL A 340 20.06 17.60 -5.39
C VAL A 340 20.87 17.07 -6.59
N VAL A 341 20.22 16.34 -7.51
CA VAL A 341 20.91 15.71 -8.64
C VAL A 341 21.42 16.77 -9.62
N SER A 342 20.61 17.77 -9.98
CA SER A 342 21.06 18.87 -10.84
C SER A 342 22.24 19.61 -10.22
N LEU A 343 22.17 19.86 -8.92
CA LEU A 343 23.23 20.56 -8.18
C LEU A 343 24.54 19.77 -8.13
N LEU A 344 24.50 18.46 -7.91
CA LEU A 344 25.68 17.60 -7.90
C LEU A 344 26.29 17.43 -9.30
N ASN A 345 25.45 17.34 -10.34
CA ASN A 345 25.93 17.08 -11.70
C ASN A 345 26.44 18.34 -12.41
N GLN A 346 25.93 19.52 -12.05
CA GLN A 346 26.21 20.78 -12.73
C GLN A 346 26.99 21.78 -11.87
N GLU A 347 27.11 21.51 -10.56
CA GLU A 347 27.95 22.24 -9.61
C GLU A 347 27.77 23.77 -9.70
N GLN A 348 28.83 24.53 -10.03
CA GLN A 348 28.82 25.98 -10.12
C GLN A 348 27.78 26.51 -11.12
N LYS A 349 27.57 25.82 -12.25
CA LYS A 349 26.57 26.23 -13.25
C LYS A 349 25.16 26.29 -12.65
N MET A 350 24.84 25.34 -11.75
CA MET A 350 23.55 25.33 -11.08
C MET A 350 23.41 26.49 -10.09
N ILE A 351 24.48 26.83 -9.38
CA ILE A 351 24.51 28.01 -8.50
C ILE A 351 24.25 29.29 -9.30
N ASP A 352 24.91 29.43 -10.46
CA ASP A 352 24.73 30.60 -11.32
C ASP A 352 23.33 30.62 -11.92
N LYS A 353 22.78 29.47 -12.30
CA LYS A 353 21.39 29.36 -12.78
C LYS A 353 20.36 29.76 -11.74
N ILE A 354 20.56 29.39 -10.47
CA ILE A 354 19.68 29.81 -9.37
C ILE A 354 19.72 31.33 -9.22
N LYS A 355 20.91 31.94 -9.24
CA LYS A 355 21.04 33.42 -9.16
C LYS A 355 20.30 34.11 -10.30
N ASP A 356 20.55 33.68 -11.54
CA ASP A 356 19.89 34.19 -12.74
C ASP A 356 18.37 34.09 -12.66
N ALA A 357 17.83 32.91 -12.31
CA ALA A 357 16.39 32.71 -12.14
C ALA A 357 15.80 33.64 -11.07
N LEU A 358 16.45 33.76 -9.90
CA LEU A 358 15.99 34.66 -8.85
C LEU A 358 15.99 36.12 -9.30
N GLU A 359 16.99 36.56 -10.05
CA GLU A 359 17.02 37.93 -10.59
C GLU A 359 15.89 38.19 -11.58
N VAL A 360 15.65 37.28 -12.54
CA VAL A 360 14.55 37.39 -13.51
C VAL A 360 13.20 37.50 -12.80
N PHE A 361 12.96 36.65 -11.79
CA PHE A 361 11.70 36.68 -11.05
C PHE A 361 11.57 37.90 -10.12
N LYS A 362 12.69 38.45 -9.65
CA LYS A 362 12.69 39.68 -8.85
C LYS A 362 12.26 40.89 -9.67
N GLU A 363 12.61 40.93 -10.96
CA GLU A 363 12.20 42.00 -11.89
C GLU A 363 10.70 41.98 -12.17
N CYS A 364 10.06 40.80 -12.17
CA CYS A 364 8.61 40.66 -12.37
C CYS A 364 7.80 40.44 -11.06
N LYS A 365 8.39 40.74 -9.89
CA LYS A 365 7.79 40.49 -8.56
C LYS A 365 6.44 41.15 -8.30
N ASP A 366 6.08 42.18 -9.06
CA ASP A 366 4.79 42.87 -8.93
C ASP A 366 3.64 42.10 -9.60
N ASP A 367 3.96 41.25 -10.57
CA ASP A 367 3.01 40.40 -11.30
C ASP A 367 3.06 38.93 -10.88
N VAL A 368 4.22 38.48 -10.41
CA VAL A 368 4.52 37.08 -10.09
C VAL A 368 5.03 36.95 -8.66
N THR A 369 4.56 35.91 -7.96
CA THR A 369 5.17 35.42 -6.71
C THR A 369 5.98 34.18 -7.02
N LEU A 370 7.29 34.25 -6.81
CA LEU A 370 8.13 33.07 -6.84
C LEU A 370 7.97 32.30 -5.52
N LEU A 371 7.59 31.04 -5.60
CA LEU A 371 7.62 30.08 -4.49
C LEU A 371 8.79 29.13 -4.72
N TRP A 372 9.93 29.41 -4.09
CA TRP A 372 11.11 28.58 -4.19
C TRP A 372 11.08 27.46 -3.14
N ARG A 373 10.96 26.22 -3.62
CA ARG A 373 11.02 25.00 -2.82
C ARG A 373 12.25 24.17 -3.22
N PRO A 374 13.40 24.36 -2.57
CA PRO A 374 14.56 23.50 -2.81
C PRO A 374 14.36 22.12 -2.21
N HIS A 375 15.01 21.10 -2.78
CA HIS A 375 15.00 19.77 -2.19
C HIS A 375 15.59 19.81 -0.75
N PRO A 376 14.94 19.18 0.25
CA PRO A 376 15.32 19.32 1.68
C PRO A 376 16.77 18.97 2.00
N LEU A 377 17.35 18.04 1.23
CA LEU A 377 18.73 17.57 1.41
C LEU A 377 19.81 18.43 0.74
N ILE A 378 19.48 19.47 -0.04
CA ILE A 378 20.48 20.24 -0.80
C ILE A 378 21.60 20.75 0.11
N LYS A 379 21.25 21.37 1.24
CA LYS A 379 22.24 21.95 2.16
C LYS A 379 23.17 20.87 2.72
N ALA A 380 22.60 19.79 3.27
CA ALA A 380 23.37 18.71 3.86
C ALA A 380 24.29 18.03 2.82
N THR A 381 23.80 17.87 1.59
CA THR A 381 24.61 17.33 0.49
C THR A 381 25.77 18.26 0.14
N LEU A 382 25.53 19.57 -0.01
CA LEU A 382 26.60 20.54 -0.28
C LEU A 382 27.64 20.56 0.85
N ASP A 383 27.21 20.63 2.11
CA ASP A 383 28.10 20.65 3.27
C ASP A 383 29.01 19.41 3.32
N SER A 384 28.50 18.25 2.87
CA SER A 384 29.25 16.99 2.89
C SER A 384 30.09 16.73 1.64
N MET A 385 29.60 17.10 0.46
CA MET A 385 30.17 16.66 -0.83
C MET A 385 30.88 17.78 -1.59
N ILE A 386 30.41 19.03 -1.47
CA ILE A 386 30.97 20.19 -2.20
C ILE A 386 30.95 21.44 -1.29
N PRO A 387 31.78 21.46 -0.22
CA PRO A 387 31.73 22.53 0.80
C PRO A 387 31.99 23.94 0.24
N GLU A 388 32.70 24.04 -0.89
CA GLU A 388 32.99 25.31 -1.56
C GLU A 388 31.71 25.99 -2.07
N LEU A 389 30.74 25.21 -2.57
CA LEU A 389 29.46 25.72 -3.06
C LEU A 389 28.45 25.94 -1.94
N ALA A 390 28.60 25.25 -0.81
CA ALA A 390 27.70 25.39 0.35
C ALA A 390 27.54 26.85 0.79
N LYS A 391 28.66 27.58 0.91
CA LYS A 391 28.65 29.00 1.30
C LYS A 391 27.90 29.89 0.31
N GLN A 392 28.11 29.68 -0.99
CA GLN A 392 27.42 30.45 -2.03
C GLN A 392 25.92 30.17 -1.99
N TYR A 393 25.53 28.91 -1.88
CA TYR A 393 24.12 28.52 -1.78
C TYR A 393 23.45 29.11 -0.53
N GLU A 394 24.09 29.02 0.64
CA GLU A 394 23.59 29.61 1.88
C GLU A 394 23.40 31.12 1.77
N GLU A 395 24.32 31.82 1.10
CA GLU A 395 24.21 33.25 0.85
C GLU A 395 23.01 33.59 -0.03
N ILE A 396 22.78 32.83 -1.12
CA ILE A 396 21.60 32.99 -1.97
C ILE A 396 20.32 32.80 -1.16
N VAL A 397 20.22 31.72 -0.39
CA VAL A 397 19.04 31.43 0.45
C VAL A 397 18.81 32.55 1.48
N ARG A 398 19.88 33.00 2.14
CA ARG A 398 19.81 34.07 3.14
C ARG A 398 19.32 35.38 2.51
N ASN A 399 19.87 35.74 1.35
CA ASN A 399 19.50 36.97 0.64
C ASN A 399 18.05 36.91 0.16
N TYR A 400 17.63 35.80 -0.45
CA TYR A 400 16.25 35.62 -0.91
C TYR A 400 15.23 35.75 0.24
N ARG A 401 15.50 35.11 1.38
CA ARG A 401 14.66 35.23 2.59
C ARG A 401 14.67 36.65 3.17
N ALA A 402 15.84 37.29 3.26
CA ALA A 402 15.99 38.62 3.88
C ALA A 402 15.35 39.73 3.04
N GLU A 403 15.42 39.64 1.72
CA GLU A 403 14.81 40.62 0.81
C GLU A 403 13.28 40.51 0.75
N GLY A 404 12.73 39.34 1.06
CA GLY A 404 11.30 39.15 1.30
C GLY A 404 10.39 39.43 0.10
N TRP A 405 10.87 39.27 -1.13
CA TRP A 405 10.06 39.46 -2.34
C TRP A 405 9.42 38.18 -2.87
N GLY A 406 9.77 37.02 -2.31
CA GLY A 406 9.24 35.70 -2.67
C GLY A 406 9.12 34.76 -1.48
N ILE A 407 8.56 33.57 -1.72
CA ILE A 407 8.30 32.56 -0.70
C ILE A 407 9.42 31.52 -0.74
N TYR A 408 10.14 31.33 0.37
CA TYR A 408 11.01 30.17 0.55
C TYR A 408 10.26 29.09 1.32
N ASP A 409 9.97 27.98 0.65
CA ASP A 409 9.22 26.87 1.23
C ASP A 409 10.17 25.76 1.69
N ASP A 410 10.41 25.72 3.00
CA ASP A 410 11.11 24.65 3.71
C ASP A 410 10.15 23.74 4.51
N THR A 411 8.86 23.82 4.23
CA THR A 411 7.85 23.04 4.95
C THR A 411 7.78 21.60 4.44
N PRO A 412 7.33 20.63 5.26
CA PRO A 412 7.17 19.25 4.81
C PRO A 412 6.05 19.07 3.77
N ASP A 413 5.12 20.04 3.66
CA ASP A 413 3.95 19.97 2.79
C ASP A 413 4.25 20.42 1.36
N MET A 414 4.71 19.47 0.55
CA MET A 414 4.94 19.64 -0.88
C MET A 414 3.63 19.79 -1.67
N ASP A 415 2.57 19.10 -1.26
CA ASP A 415 1.31 19.06 -1.99
C ASP A 415 0.66 20.45 -1.98
N ARG A 416 0.69 21.16 -0.85
CA ARG A 416 0.25 22.56 -0.79
C ARG A 416 0.98 23.42 -1.82
N ALA A 417 2.30 23.33 -1.91
CA ALA A 417 3.09 24.14 -2.85
C ALA A 417 2.66 23.89 -4.30
N ILE A 418 2.43 22.61 -4.67
CA ILE A 418 1.93 22.20 -5.97
C ILE A 418 0.52 22.74 -6.24
N ILE A 419 -0.36 22.69 -5.23
CA ILE A 419 -1.77 23.08 -5.37
C ILE A 419 -1.93 24.60 -5.49
N ILE A 420 -1.20 25.39 -4.71
CA ILE A 420 -1.33 26.85 -4.69
C ILE A 420 -0.62 27.55 -5.84
N SER A 421 0.34 26.88 -6.51
CA SER A 421 1.05 27.44 -7.65
C SER A 421 0.23 27.39 -8.95
N ASP A 422 0.45 28.33 -9.85
CA ASP A 422 -0.20 28.42 -11.15
C ASP A 422 0.64 27.77 -12.26
N ALA A 423 1.97 27.73 -12.13
CA ALA A 423 2.88 27.04 -13.07
C ALA A 423 4.17 26.57 -12.37
N TYR A 424 4.87 25.62 -13.00
CA TYR A 424 6.14 25.06 -12.53
C TYR A 424 7.31 25.59 -13.35
N TYR A 425 8.39 25.95 -12.65
CA TYR A 425 9.71 26.21 -13.23
C TYR A 425 10.77 25.44 -12.45
N GLY A 426 11.80 24.92 -13.10
CA GLY A 426 12.95 24.34 -12.40
C GLY A 426 13.39 22.98 -12.93
N ASP A 427 13.96 22.16 -12.07
CA ASP A 427 14.63 20.91 -12.44
C ASP A 427 13.66 19.78 -12.81
N SER A 428 14.10 18.85 -13.66
CA SER A 428 13.38 17.58 -13.78
C SER A 428 13.43 16.83 -12.44
N SER A 429 12.26 16.45 -11.90
CA SER A 429 12.13 15.78 -10.60
C SER A 429 10.83 14.99 -10.49
N SER A 430 10.67 14.25 -9.39
CA SER A 430 9.41 13.55 -9.08
C SER A 430 8.22 14.51 -8.87
N ILE A 431 8.48 15.77 -8.52
CA ILE A 431 7.43 16.80 -8.40
C ILE A 431 6.80 17.09 -9.76
N VAL A 432 7.58 17.06 -10.84
CA VAL A 432 7.07 17.30 -12.20
C VAL A 432 5.96 16.30 -12.54
N GLN A 433 6.13 15.04 -12.18
CA GLN A 433 5.15 13.97 -12.44
C GLN A 433 3.82 14.22 -11.72
N LEU A 434 3.90 14.72 -10.49
CA LEU A 434 2.73 15.15 -9.72
C LEU A 434 2.08 16.40 -10.33
N TYR A 435 2.89 17.32 -10.85
CA TYR A 435 2.44 18.57 -11.45
C TYR A 435 1.71 18.36 -12.78
N GLU A 436 2.20 17.45 -13.64
CA GLU A 436 1.60 17.10 -14.94
C GLU A 436 0.14 16.65 -14.79
N THR A 437 -0.17 15.96 -13.69
CA THR A 437 -1.50 15.47 -13.36
C THR A 437 -2.54 16.59 -13.16
N LEU A 438 -2.09 17.81 -12.86
CA LEU A 438 -2.95 18.98 -12.63
C LEU A 438 -3.15 19.83 -13.89
N GLU A 439 -2.59 19.42 -15.04
CA GLU A 439 -2.68 20.16 -16.32
C GLU A 439 -2.18 21.61 -16.23
N LYS A 440 -1.32 21.90 -15.24
CA LYS A 440 -0.71 23.21 -15.07
C LYS A 440 0.53 23.34 -15.97
N PRO A 441 0.86 24.54 -16.48
CA PRO A 441 2.05 24.74 -17.31
C PRO A 441 3.34 24.37 -16.58
N ILE A 442 4.25 23.71 -17.29
CA ILE A 442 5.56 23.26 -16.79
C ILE A 442 6.64 23.78 -17.73
N MET A 443 7.70 24.36 -17.15
CA MET A 443 8.92 24.70 -17.87
C MET A 443 10.12 24.12 -17.13
N ILE A 444 10.79 23.13 -17.75
CA ILE A 444 12.03 22.58 -17.23
C ILE A 444 13.18 23.52 -17.59
N GLN A 445 13.97 23.91 -16.59
CA GLN A 445 15.10 24.82 -16.79
C GLN A 445 16.27 24.12 -17.47
N ASN A 446 17.00 24.88 -18.29
CA ASN A 446 18.30 24.48 -18.81
C ASN A 446 19.37 25.31 -18.10
N VAL A 447 20.34 24.63 -17.48
CA VAL A 447 21.41 25.28 -16.70
C VAL A 447 22.37 26.10 -17.57
N ASP A 448 22.45 25.77 -18.86
CA ASP A 448 23.31 26.47 -19.82
C ASP A 448 22.64 27.73 -20.41
N VAL A 449 21.36 27.98 -20.10
CA VAL A 449 20.63 29.16 -20.58
C VAL A 449 20.47 30.15 -19.43
N LEU A 450 21.21 31.25 -19.48
CA LEU A 450 21.12 32.38 -18.53
C LEU A 450 20.50 33.58 -19.26
N GLU A 451 19.57 34.28 -18.64
CA GLU A 451 18.98 35.50 -19.21
C GLU A 451 19.98 36.66 -19.15
N LYS A 452 20.75 36.71 -18.06
CA LYS A 452 21.84 37.66 -17.87
C LYS A 452 23.17 36.97 -18.08
N GLU A 453 23.57 36.83 -19.35
CA GLU A 453 24.99 36.63 -19.64
C GLU A 453 25.75 37.88 -19.16
N GLU A 454 26.75 37.68 -18.28
CA GLU A 454 27.71 38.75 -17.97
C GLU A 454 28.38 39.18 -19.29
N VAL A 455 28.10 40.40 -19.74
CA VAL A 455 28.77 41.05 -20.87
C VAL A 455 30.20 41.44 -20.48
#